data_AF-A0A929ZUK6-F1
#
_entry.id   AF-A0A929ZUK6-F1
#
_cell.length_a   1.000
_cell.length_b   1.000
_cell.length_c   1.000
_cell.angle_alpha   90.00
_cell.angle_beta   90.00
_cell.angle_gamma   90.00
#
_symmetry.space_group_name_H-M   'P 1'
#
loop_
_entity.id
_entity.type
_entity.pdbx_description
1 polymer ?
#
loop_
_entity_poly.entity_id
_entity_poly.type
_entity_poly.pdbx_seq_one_letter_code
_entity_poly.pdbx_strand_id
1 'polypeptide(L)'
;NKQLGAPPFERFYMGGTGLYSGRYDGRELIPLRGYDDPSTSGGTSTDVTPTGGGILYNRFALELRYPISMSQTAKIYGLAFAEGGNTWKGFNSYNPFKLQRSVGVGVRIYMGAFGLIGFDFAYGIDKLPYSTSNTPSGWQTHFLMNQSL
;
A
#
# COMPACT_ATOMS: atom_id res chain seq x y z
N ASN A 1 15.54 9.71 29.74
CA ASN A 1 14.09 9.82 29.49
C ASN A 1 13.66 8.79 28.43
N LYS A 2 13.58 7.49 28.80
CA LYS A 2 13.22 6.36 27.90
C LYS A 2 11.74 5.92 28.03
N GLN A 3 10.98 6.58 28.91
CA GLN A 3 9.59 6.20 29.26
C GLN A 3 8.55 6.86 28.35
N LEU A 4 8.88 8.00 27.75
CA LEU A 4 8.08 8.62 26.71
C LEU A 4 8.43 7.89 25.42
N GLY A 5 7.59 6.93 25.02
CA GLY A 5 7.73 6.25 23.73
C GLY A 5 7.74 7.25 22.56
N ALA A 6 7.89 6.74 21.34
CA ALA A 6 7.90 7.61 20.17
C ALA A 6 6.61 8.46 20.06
N PRO A 7 6.70 9.69 19.52
CA PRO A 7 5.57 10.60 19.39
C PRO A 7 4.42 9.96 18.59
N PRO A 8 3.14 10.26 18.89
CA PRO A 8 2.00 9.64 18.21
C PRO A 8 1.71 10.22 16.82
N PHE A 9 2.40 11.29 16.41
CA PHE A 9 2.32 11.92 15.08
C PHE A 9 3.43 11.40 14.16
N GLU A 10 3.35 11.71 12.85
CA GLU A 10 4.35 11.33 11.84
C GLU A 10 4.60 9.82 11.77
N ARG A 11 3.51 9.05 11.81
CA ARG A 11 3.55 7.59 11.76
C ARG A 11 3.27 7.08 10.35
N PHE A 12 3.91 5.96 10.03
CA PHE A 12 3.71 5.27 8.75
C PHE A 12 2.57 4.27 8.85
N TYR A 13 1.58 4.45 7.99
CA TYR A 13 0.44 3.57 7.79
C TYR A 13 0.57 2.93 6.42
N MET A 14 0.62 1.61 6.36
CA MET A 14 0.81 0.84 5.14
C MET A 14 -0.44 0.04 4.79
N GLY A 15 -0.82 0.09 3.52
CA GLY A 15 -1.95 -0.64 2.95
C GLY A 15 -2.59 0.07 1.77
N GLY A 16 -3.29 -0.68 0.93
CA GLY A 16 -4.08 -0.18 -0.18
C GLY A 16 -3.34 0.75 -1.15
N THR A 17 -4.03 1.82 -1.59
CA THR A 17 -3.55 2.75 -2.64
C THR A 17 -2.96 4.03 -2.09
N GLY A 18 -3.03 4.25 -0.77
CA GLY A 18 -2.63 5.52 -0.15
C GLY A 18 -3.51 6.71 -0.56
N LEU A 19 -4.66 6.47 -1.21
CA LEU A 19 -5.61 7.50 -1.67
C LEU A 19 -6.60 7.97 -0.61
N TYR A 20 -6.44 7.52 0.63
CA TYR A 20 -7.40 7.84 1.68
C TYR A 20 -7.22 9.28 2.18
N SER A 21 -7.96 10.20 1.55
CA SER A 21 -8.06 11.61 1.93
C SER A 21 -8.88 11.78 3.22
N GLY A 22 -8.44 12.66 4.13
CA GLY A 22 -9.14 12.97 5.39
C GLY A 22 -8.41 12.60 6.68
N ARG A 23 -7.07 12.58 6.68
CA ARG A 23 -6.24 12.39 7.88
C ARG A 23 -5.49 13.69 8.20
N TYR A 24 -5.72 14.23 9.40
CA TYR A 24 -5.14 15.51 9.85
C TYR A 24 -4.06 15.36 10.92
N ASP A 25 -3.63 14.14 11.20
CA ASP A 25 -2.70 13.81 12.30
C ASP A 25 -1.24 13.67 11.84
N GLY A 26 -0.93 14.11 10.62
CA GLY A 26 0.42 14.09 10.06
C GLY A 26 0.94 12.67 9.78
N ARG A 27 0.07 11.65 9.73
CA ARG A 27 0.47 10.30 9.35
C ARG A 27 0.78 10.23 7.85
N GLU A 28 1.74 9.39 7.49
CA GLU A 28 2.09 9.12 6.10
C GLU A 28 1.51 7.77 5.67
N LEU A 29 0.82 7.77 4.53
CA LEU A 29 0.22 6.58 3.93
C LEU A 29 1.16 5.99 2.88
N ILE A 30 1.61 4.77 3.13
CA ILE A 30 2.49 4.01 2.26
C ILE A 30 1.65 2.97 1.51
N PRO A 31 1.50 3.10 0.18
CA PRO A 31 0.67 2.18 -0.58
C PRO A 31 1.29 0.78 -0.61
N LEU A 32 0.43 -0.22 -0.46
CA LEU A 32 0.76 -1.64 -0.60
C LEU A 32 -0.46 -2.34 -1.15
N ARG A 33 -0.52 -2.46 -2.47
CA ARG A 33 -1.65 -3.07 -3.18
C ARG A 33 -1.74 -4.55 -2.83
N GLY A 34 -2.94 -5.12 -2.88
CA GLY A 34 -3.21 -6.52 -2.48
C GLY A 34 -3.57 -6.69 -1.01
N TYR A 35 -3.48 -5.59 -0.25
CA TYR A 35 -3.94 -5.46 1.13
C TYR A 35 -4.92 -4.29 1.23
N ASP A 36 -5.77 -4.33 2.24
CA ASP A 36 -6.75 -3.27 2.49
C ASP A 36 -6.06 -1.96 2.90
N ASP A 37 -6.76 -0.84 2.71
CA ASP A 37 -6.33 0.45 3.24
C ASP A 37 -6.26 0.39 4.78
N PRO A 38 -5.25 1.02 5.40
CA PRO A 38 -5.03 0.88 6.81
C PRO A 38 -6.12 1.59 7.63
N SER A 39 -6.58 0.93 8.69
CA SER A 39 -7.57 1.49 9.61
C SER A 39 -7.06 2.74 10.34
N THR A 40 -7.98 3.51 10.92
CA THR A 40 -7.65 4.72 11.68
C THR A 40 -6.68 4.46 12.84
N SER A 41 -6.82 3.33 13.54
CA SER A 41 -5.96 2.99 14.67
C SER A 41 -4.74 2.19 14.25
N GLY A 42 -4.79 1.44 13.15
CA GLY A 42 -3.85 0.36 12.88
C GLY A 42 -4.09 -0.85 13.79
N GLY A 43 -3.57 -2.00 13.40
CA GLY A 43 -3.55 -3.24 14.16
C GLY A 43 -4.87 -4.00 14.19
N THR A 44 -5.82 -3.68 13.31
CA THR A 44 -7.01 -4.52 13.12
C THR A 44 -6.65 -5.79 12.35
N SER A 45 -7.57 -6.76 12.30
CA SER A 45 -7.37 -8.03 11.58
C SER A 45 -7.20 -7.86 10.07
N THR A 46 -7.54 -6.71 9.51
CA THR A 46 -7.38 -6.34 8.09
C THR A 46 -6.09 -5.57 7.82
N ASP A 47 -5.42 -5.08 8.88
CA ASP A 47 -4.30 -4.15 8.73
C ASP A 47 -2.96 -4.88 8.58
N VAL A 48 -2.10 -4.32 7.73
CA VAL A 48 -0.66 -4.55 7.78
C VAL A 48 0.01 -3.66 8.83
N THR A 49 -0.60 -2.51 9.12
CA THR A 49 -0.07 -1.48 10.01
C THR A 49 -0.24 -1.85 11.49
N PRO A 50 0.78 -1.67 12.36
CA PRO A 50 0.63 -1.86 13.80
C PRO A 50 -0.28 -0.81 14.45
N THR A 51 -0.87 -1.14 15.60
CA THR A 51 -1.67 -0.18 16.37
C THR A 51 -0.87 1.08 16.75
N GLY A 52 -1.36 2.25 16.37
CA GLY A 52 -0.68 3.54 16.54
C GLY A 52 0.36 3.85 15.46
N GLY A 53 0.36 3.09 14.36
CA GLY A 53 1.27 3.31 13.22
C GLY A 53 2.73 2.93 13.50
N GLY A 54 3.50 2.77 12.43
CA GLY A 54 4.93 2.46 12.54
C GLY A 54 5.81 3.71 12.57
N ILE A 55 7.01 3.56 13.12
CA ILE A 55 8.08 4.57 13.09
C ILE A 55 9.00 4.34 11.90
N LEU A 56 9.02 3.11 11.39
CA LEU A 56 9.89 2.70 10.32
C LEU A 56 9.14 1.72 9.42
N TYR A 57 9.41 1.80 8.13
CA TYR A 57 8.78 0.96 7.12
C TYR A 57 9.83 0.51 6.10
N ASN A 58 9.51 -0.59 5.43
CA ASN A 58 10.19 -1.01 4.22
C ASN A 58 9.13 -1.21 3.14
N ARG A 59 9.41 -0.71 1.95
CA ARG A 59 8.59 -0.96 0.77
C ARG A 59 9.51 -1.24 -0.41
N PHE A 60 9.27 -2.38 -1.03
CA PHE A 60 9.87 -2.79 -2.28
C PHE A 60 8.75 -2.89 -3.30
N ALA A 61 8.89 -2.19 -4.41
CA ALA A 61 7.94 -2.21 -5.50
C ALA A 61 8.69 -2.48 -6.80
N LEU A 62 8.22 -3.49 -7.52
CA LEU A 62 8.68 -3.82 -8.86
C LEU A 62 7.47 -3.73 -9.78
N GLU A 63 7.56 -2.90 -10.80
CA GLU A 63 6.50 -2.71 -11.78
C GLU A 63 7.06 -2.86 -13.19
N LEU A 64 6.45 -3.77 -13.95
CA LEU A 64 6.67 -3.92 -15.37
C LEU A 64 5.49 -3.28 -16.11
N ARG A 65 5.78 -2.33 -16.99
CA ARG A 65 4.76 -1.59 -17.75
C ARG A 65 4.96 -1.83 -19.24
N TYR A 66 3.91 -2.28 -19.92
CA TYR A 66 3.91 -2.51 -21.35
C TYR A 66 2.90 -1.59 -22.05
N PRO A 67 3.32 -0.79 -23.04
CA PRO A 67 2.39 0.06 -23.79
C PRO A 67 1.51 -0.81 -24.70
N ILE A 68 0.20 -0.79 -24.46
CA ILE A 68 -0.78 -1.49 -25.30
C ILE A 68 -1.19 -0.57 -26.47
N SER A 69 -1.38 0.71 -26.20
CA SER A 69 -1.75 1.70 -27.21
C SER A 69 -1.16 3.07 -26.89
N MET A 70 -0.54 3.68 -27.89
CA MET A 70 0.10 5.00 -27.80
C MET A 70 -0.62 6.03 -28.67
N SER A 71 -1.95 6.04 -28.62
CA SER A 71 -2.75 7.02 -29.35
C SER A 71 -2.59 8.43 -28.78
N GLN A 72 -2.82 9.44 -29.63
CA GLN A 72 -2.71 10.85 -29.29
C GLN A 72 -3.82 11.30 -28.31
N THR A 73 -4.95 10.58 -28.28
CA THR A 73 -6.11 10.89 -27.41
C THR A 73 -6.04 10.17 -26.06
N ALA A 74 -5.57 8.91 -26.05
CA ALA A 74 -5.45 8.09 -24.85
C ALA A 74 -4.25 7.14 -24.95
N LYS A 75 -3.38 7.18 -23.95
CA LYS A 75 -2.24 6.25 -23.82
C LYS A 75 -2.61 5.17 -22.81
N ILE A 76 -2.57 3.91 -23.22
CA ILE A 76 -2.99 2.76 -22.42
C ILE A 76 -1.77 1.87 -22.17
N TYR A 77 -1.52 1.60 -20.90
CA TYR A 77 -0.46 0.70 -20.45
C TYR A 77 -1.09 -0.46 -19.68
N GLY A 78 -0.68 -1.68 -20.02
CA GLY A 78 -0.82 -2.82 -19.12
C GLY A 78 0.35 -2.80 -18.14
N LEU A 79 0.12 -3.16 -16.90
CA LEU A 79 1.17 -3.33 -15.91
C LEU A 79 1.03 -4.67 -15.18
N ALA A 80 2.17 -5.22 -14.81
CA ALA A 80 2.28 -6.30 -13.85
C ALA A 80 3.19 -5.80 -12.73
N PHE A 81 2.83 -6.08 -11.49
CA PHE A 81 3.57 -5.57 -10.34
C PHE A 81 3.74 -6.63 -9.27
N ALA A 82 4.83 -6.50 -8.55
CA ALA A 82 5.12 -7.23 -7.33
C ALA A 82 5.51 -6.21 -6.26
N GLU A 83 4.84 -6.24 -5.13
CA GLU A 83 5.14 -5.37 -4.00
C GLU A 83 5.43 -6.21 -2.76
N GLY A 84 6.29 -5.69 -1.90
CA GLY A 84 6.62 -6.26 -0.61
C GLY A 84 6.84 -5.14 0.37
N GLY A 85 6.03 -5.08 1.41
CA GLY A 85 6.16 -4.01 2.39
C GLY A 85 5.76 -4.43 3.79
N ASN A 86 6.32 -3.75 4.79
CA ASN A 86 5.81 -3.82 6.15
C ASN A 86 6.24 -2.58 6.94
N THR A 87 5.60 -2.36 8.10
CA THR A 87 5.83 -1.22 8.99
C THR A 87 5.87 -1.69 10.44
N TRP A 88 6.74 -1.09 11.26
CA TRP A 88 7.00 -1.53 12.64
C TRP A 88 7.00 -0.39 13.64
N LYS A 89 6.63 -0.69 14.89
CA LYS A 89 6.56 0.27 15.99
C LYS A 89 7.91 0.76 16.54
N GLY A 90 9.03 0.14 16.17
CA GLY A 90 10.35 0.56 16.67
C GLY A 90 11.47 -0.40 16.27
N PHE A 91 12.71 0.03 16.54
CA PHE A 91 13.92 -0.69 16.13
C PHE A 91 14.06 -2.09 16.74
N ASN A 92 13.51 -2.32 17.95
CA ASN A 92 13.59 -3.62 18.61
C ASN A 92 12.70 -4.69 17.97
N SER A 93 11.64 -4.30 17.26
CA SER A 93 10.74 -5.22 16.56
C SER A 93 10.97 -5.26 15.05
N TYR A 94 11.99 -4.52 14.59
CA TYR A 94 12.31 -4.41 13.18
C TYR A 94 12.87 -5.73 12.63
N ASN A 95 12.29 -6.20 11.52
CA ASN A 95 12.82 -7.32 10.77
C ASN A 95 12.63 -7.06 9.28
N PRO A 96 13.69 -6.71 8.52
CA PRO A 96 13.58 -6.34 7.11
C PRO A 96 13.10 -7.47 6.21
N PHE A 97 13.20 -8.73 6.65
CA PHE A 97 12.79 -9.91 5.88
C PHE A 97 11.32 -10.27 6.09
N LYS A 98 10.65 -9.71 7.12
CA LYS A 98 9.24 -9.98 7.39
C LYS A 98 8.37 -8.99 6.63
N LEU A 99 8.19 -9.23 5.34
CA LEU A 99 7.43 -8.39 4.42
C LEU A 99 6.08 -9.03 4.08
N GLN A 100 5.06 -8.20 3.92
CA GLN A 100 3.78 -8.58 3.35
C GLN A 100 3.88 -8.42 1.84
N ARG A 101 3.82 -9.52 1.10
CA ARG A 101 4.03 -9.55 -0.34
C ARG A 101 2.72 -9.68 -1.09
N SER A 102 2.64 -8.96 -2.18
CA SER A 102 1.55 -9.00 -3.11
C SER A 102 2.07 -9.00 -4.54
N VAL A 103 1.26 -9.58 -5.42
CA VAL A 103 1.47 -9.51 -6.86
C VAL A 103 0.17 -9.10 -7.51
N GLY A 104 0.24 -8.45 -8.65
CA GLY A 104 -0.95 -8.00 -9.33
C GLY A 104 -0.72 -7.62 -10.77
N VAL A 105 -1.84 -7.38 -11.43
CA VAL A 105 -1.89 -6.84 -12.78
C VAL A 105 -2.79 -5.62 -12.77
N GLY A 106 -2.51 -4.67 -13.63
CA GLY A 106 -3.27 -3.45 -13.69
C GLY A 106 -3.27 -2.83 -15.08
N VAL A 107 -4.14 -1.87 -15.24
CA VAL A 107 -4.24 -1.05 -16.45
C VAL A 107 -4.13 0.41 -16.04
N ARG A 108 -3.37 1.17 -16.82
CA ARG A 108 -3.24 2.63 -16.68
C ARG A 108 -3.67 3.28 -17.97
N ILE A 109 -4.63 4.20 -17.87
CA ILE A 109 -5.15 4.98 -18.97
C ILE A 109 -4.81 6.43 -18.67
N TYR A 110 -4.04 7.05 -19.56
CA TYR A 110 -3.73 8.47 -19.52
C TYR A 110 -4.55 9.17 -20.58
N MET A 111 -5.48 10.01 -20.15
CA MET A 111 -6.30 10.83 -21.04
C MET A 111 -5.92 12.29 -20.87
N GLY A 112 -5.71 13.00 -21.99
CA GLY A 112 -5.29 14.40 -21.95
C GLY A 112 -6.22 15.31 -21.14
N ALA A 113 -7.52 14.99 -21.08
CA ALA A 113 -8.52 15.77 -20.35
C ALA A 113 -8.77 15.34 -18.89
N PHE A 114 -8.51 14.07 -18.53
CA PHE A 114 -8.93 13.48 -17.24
C PHE A 114 -7.78 12.99 -16.36
N GLY A 115 -6.54 13.09 -16.85
CA GLY A 115 -5.36 12.63 -16.11
C GLY A 115 -5.18 11.11 -16.15
N LEU A 116 -4.54 10.58 -15.10
CA LEU A 116 -4.26 9.15 -14.95
C LEU A 116 -5.44 8.46 -14.26
N ILE A 117 -5.97 7.43 -14.92
CA ILE A 117 -6.92 6.48 -14.34
C ILE A 117 -6.24 5.12 -14.28
N GLY A 118 -6.31 4.45 -13.14
CA GLY A 118 -5.68 3.17 -12.88
C GLY A 118 -6.64 2.18 -12.25
N PHE A 119 -6.61 0.95 -12.76
CA PHE A 119 -7.27 -0.20 -12.14
C PHE A 119 -6.22 -1.26 -11.86
N ASP A 120 -6.11 -1.69 -10.61
CA ASP A 120 -5.16 -2.70 -10.16
C ASP A 120 -5.91 -3.86 -9.52
N PHE A 121 -5.62 -5.07 -9.99
CA PHE A 121 -6.07 -6.33 -9.42
C PHE A 121 -4.86 -6.97 -8.75
N ALA A 122 -4.87 -6.96 -7.42
CA ALA A 122 -3.76 -7.43 -6.62
C ALA A 122 -4.18 -8.62 -5.76
N TYR A 123 -3.26 -9.54 -5.54
CA TYR A 123 -3.43 -10.68 -4.65
C TYR A 123 -2.38 -10.60 -3.54
N GLY A 124 -2.84 -10.45 -2.29
CA GLY A 124 -1.98 -10.50 -1.12
C GLY A 124 -1.69 -11.95 -0.72
N ILE A 125 -0.43 -12.35 -0.84
CA ILE A 125 0.04 -13.73 -0.67
C ILE A 125 0.17 -14.06 0.81
N ASP A 126 0.73 -13.12 1.57
CA ASP A 126 1.01 -13.34 2.98
C ASP A 126 -0.21 -13.03 3.85
N LYS A 127 -0.31 -13.75 4.97
CA LYS A 127 -1.35 -13.51 5.96
C LYS A 127 -1.11 -12.19 6.69
N LEU A 128 -2.23 -11.56 7.04
CA LEU A 128 -2.21 -10.31 7.77
C LEU A 128 -1.59 -10.49 9.17
N PRO A 129 -0.68 -9.60 9.58
CA PRO A 129 0.13 -9.78 10.79
C PRO A 129 -0.69 -9.75 12.09
N TYR A 130 -1.88 -9.15 12.09
CA TYR A 130 -2.76 -9.04 13.24
C TYR A 130 -4.06 -9.85 13.07
N SER A 131 -4.18 -10.64 12.01
CA SER A 131 -5.31 -11.55 11.83
C SER A 131 -5.10 -12.83 12.62
N THR A 132 -6.16 -13.33 13.25
CA THR A 132 -6.21 -14.66 13.87
C THR A 132 -6.41 -15.77 12.84
N SER A 133 -6.82 -15.42 11.62
CA SER A 133 -6.96 -16.36 10.51
C SER A 133 -5.61 -16.65 9.88
N ASN A 134 -5.35 -17.91 9.52
CA ASN A 134 -4.15 -18.30 8.79
C ASN A 134 -4.34 -18.23 7.26
N THR A 135 -5.31 -17.43 6.80
CA THR A 135 -5.62 -17.24 5.38
C THR A 135 -4.80 -16.07 4.80
N PRO A 136 -4.39 -16.17 3.52
CA PRO A 136 -3.87 -15.01 2.78
C PRO A 136 -4.86 -13.84 2.75
N SER A 137 -4.36 -12.63 2.50
CA SER A 137 -5.20 -11.44 2.31
C SER A 137 -6.15 -11.58 1.12
N GLY A 138 -5.74 -12.32 0.07
CA GLY A 138 -6.60 -12.65 -1.05
C GLY A 138 -6.65 -11.57 -2.13
N TRP A 139 -7.67 -11.63 -2.99
CA TRP A 139 -7.86 -10.72 -4.11
C TRP A 139 -8.42 -9.37 -3.64
N GLN A 140 -7.77 -8.30 -4.06
CA GLN A 140 -8.13 -6.92 -3.76
C GLN A 140 -8.09 -6.07 -5.03
N THR A 141 -9.11 -5.26 -5.23
CA THR A 141 -9.19 -4.33 -6.36
C THR A 141 -8.91 -2.91 -5.88
N HIS A 142 -8.04 -2.25 -6.60
CA HIS A 142 -7.50 -0.94 -6.26
C HIS A 142 -7.78 0.01 -7.41
N PHE A 143 -8.43 1.14 -7.10
CA PHE A 143 -8.74 2.17 -8.08
C PHE A 143 -7.89 3.42 -7.81
N LEU A 144 -7.21 3.90 -8.84
CA LEU A 144 -6.37 5.08 -8.80
C LEU A 144 -6.96 6.14 -9.73
N MET A 145 -7.14 7.35 -9.22
CA MET A 145 -7.57 8.49 -10.03
C MET A 145 -6.73 9.71 -9.69
N ASN A 146 -6.17 10.32 -10.72
CA ASN A 146 -5.46 11.60 -10.63
C ASN A 146 -4.32 11.63 -9.58
N GLN A 147 -3.63 10.51 -9.35
CA GLN A 147 -2.41 10.51 -8.54
C GLN A 147 -1.22 10.93 -9.39
N SER A 148 -0.36 11.81 -8.83
CA SER A 148 1.01 11.94 -9.31
C SER A 148 1.75 10.64 -8.97
N LEU A 149 2.40 10.07 -9.99
CA LEU A 149 3.34 8.97 -9.82
C LEU A 149 4.56 9.38 -8.99
#